data_AF-N6XS79-F1
#
_entry.id   AF-N6XS79-F1
#
_cell.length_a   1.000
_cell.length_b   1.000
_cell.length_c   1.000
_cell.angle_alpha   90.00
_cell.angle_beta   90.00
_cell.angle_gamma   90.00
#
_symmetry.space_group_name_H-M   'P 1'
#
loop_
_entity.id
_entity.type
_entity.pdbx_description
1 polymer ?
#
loop_
_entity_poly.entity_id
_entity_poly.type
_entity_poly.pdbx_seq_one_letter_code
_entity_poly.pdbx_strand_id
1 'polypeptide(L)' 'EAAARIAGDRVEVGGRTTLPALVDWLATLHAEQRLRPTRLELQAAGTDGLARFDAMFEVGGQ' A
#
# COMPACT_ATOMS: atom_id res chain seq x y z
N GLU A 1 -4.77 7.69 -9.02
CA GLU A 1 -5.68 7.89 -7.88
C GLU A 1 -5.63 6.63 -7.01
N ALA A 2 -5.40 6.77 -5.70
CA ALA A 2 -5.37 5.65 -4.75
C ALA A 2 -6.69 5.65 -3.98
N ALA A 3 -7.29 4.48 -3.79
CA ALA A 3 -8.52 4.29 -3.05
C ALA A 3 -8.22 3.53 -1.75
N ALA A 4 -8.66 4.09 -0.62
CA ALA A 4 -8.59 3.44 0.68
C ALA A 4 -9.97 2.94 1.10
N ARG A 5 -10.05 1.72 1.64
CA ARG A 5 -11.26 1.11 2.19
C ARG A 5 -10.95 0.56 3.58
N ILE A 6 -11.90 0.71 4.50
CA ILE A 6 -11.81 0.19 5.86
C ILE A 6 -12.71 -1.03 5.94
N ALA A 7 -12.15 -2.17 6.35
CA ALA A 7 -12.86 -3.44 6.53
C ALA A 7 -12.57 -3.99 7.93
N GLY A 8 -13.41 -3.64 8.90
CA GLY A 8 -13.21 -4.04 10.30
C GLY A 8 -11.95 -3.40 10.90
N ASP A 9 -11.01 -4.23 11.34
CA ASP A 9 -9.70 -3.85 11.85
C ASP A 9 -8.64 -3.73 10.74
N ARG A 10 -9.05 -3.77 9.47
CA ARG A 10 -8.14 -3.71 8.33
C ARG A 10 -8.35 -2.48 7.49
N VAL A 11 -7.25 -1.95 6.95
CA VAL A 11 -7.24 -0.89 5.95
C VAL A 11 -6.65 -1.48 4.67
N GLU A 12 -7.42 -1.43 3.60
CA GLU A 12 -7.00 -1.83 2.26
C GLU A 12 -6.76 -0.56 1.44
N VAL A 13 -5.57 -0.43 0.85
CA VAL A 13 -5.19 0.68 -0.01
C VAL A 13 -4.77 0.12 -1.36
N GLY A 14 -5.56 0.43 -2.39
CA GLY A 14 -5.29 0.00 -3.76
C GLY A 14 -5.05 1.19 -4.68
N GLY A 15 -4.15 1.02 -5.65
CA GLY A 15 -3.84 2.09 -6.59
C GLY A 15 -2.92 1.68 -7.73
N ARG A 16 -2.47 2.68 -8.49
CA ARG A 16 -1.43 2.55 -9.52
C ARG A 16 -0.36 3.59 -9.27
N THR A 17 0.90 3.16 -9.23
CA THR A 17 2.05 4.05 -9.01
C THR A 17 3.33 3.40 -9.54
N THR A 18 4.42 4.15 -9.60
CA THR A 18 5.74 3.57 -9.91
C THR A 18 6.26 2.79 -8.69
N LEU A 19 7.07 1.75 -8.92
CA LEU A 19 7.62 0.95 -7.83
C LEU A 19 8.44 1.80 -6.82
N PRO A 20 9.28 2.76 -7.24
CA PRO A 20 9.98 3.64 -6.30
C PRO A 20 9.02 4.46 -5.42
N ALA A 21 7.98 5.07 -6.02
CA ALA A 21 7.01 5.86 -5.26
C ALA A 21 6.20 5.00 -4.28
N LEU A 22 5.94 3.74 -4.60
CA LEU A 22 5.31 2.80 -3.66
C LEU A 22 6.23 2.51 -2.46
N VAL A 23 7.52 2.26 -2.72
CA VAL A 23 8.52 2.00 -1.67
C VAL A 23 8.64 3.21 -0.74
N ASP A 24 8.73 4.41 -1.31
CA ASP A 24 8.82 5.65 -0.53
C ASP A 24 7.56 5.84 0.33
N TRP A 25 6.38 5.63 -0.23
CA TRP A 25 5.13 5.72 0.53
C TRP A 25 5.06 4.71 1.68
N LEU A 26 5.46 3.45 1.46
CA LEU A 26 5.51 2.43 2.52
C LEU A 26 6.54 2.78 3.60
N ALA A 27 7.69 3.34 3.21
CA ALA A 27 8.72 3.79 4.14
C ALA A 27 8.21 4.93 5.03
N THR A 28 7.49 5.91 4.44
CA THR A 28 6.85 7.00 5.19
C THR A 28 5.82 6.48 6.18
N LEU A 29 4.93 5.56 5.77
CA LEU A 29 3.95 4.95 6.67
C LEU A 29 4.62 4.24 7.85
N HIS A 30 5.72 3.53 7.60
CA HIS A 30 6.47 2.90 8.68
C HIS A 30 7.12 3.95 9.59
N ALA A 31 7.80 4.95 9.03
CA ALA A 31 8.53 5.94 9.82
C ALA A 31 7.61 6.77 10.73
N GLU A 32 6.46 7.20 10.20
CA GLU A 32 5.56 8.10 10.90
C GLU A 32 4.58 7.39 11.82
N GLN A 33 4.06 6.24 11.39
CA GLN A 33 2.93 5.57 12.06
C GLN A 33 3.29 4.17 12.56
N ARG A 34 4.53 3.72 12.34
CA ARG A 34 4.98 2.33 12.59
C ARG A 34 4.13 1.27 11.90
N LEU A 35 3.34 1.66 10.90
CA LEU A 35 2.48 0.76 10.16
C LEU A 35 3.31 -0.03 9.17
N ARG A 36 3.03 -1.34 9.10
CA ARG A 36 3.59 -2.25 8.12
C ARG A 36 2.45 -2.98 7.42
N PRO A 37 2.48 -3.15 6.10
CA PRO A 37 1.48 -3.93 5.42
C PRO A 37 1.58 -5.39 5.85
N THR A 38 0.45 -6.00 6.16
CA THR A 38 0.34 -7.44 6.45
C THR A 38 0.21 -8.25 5.17
N ARG A 39 -0.26 -7.61 4.09
CA ARG A 39 -0.21 -8.14 2.72
C ARG A 39 0.11 -7.00 1.75
N LEU A 40 0.95 -7.29 0.77
CA LEU A 40 1.21 -6.43 -0.38
C LEU A 40 1.15 -7.28 -1.65
N GLU A 41 0.21 -6.97 -2.52
CA GLU A 41 0.11 -7.56 -3.85
C GLU A 41 0.56 -6.56 -4.90
N LEU A 42 1.40 -7.02 -5.83
CA LEU A 42 1.97 -6.22 -6.89
C LEU A 42 1.69 -6.88 -8.23
N GLN A 43 1.08 -6.12 -9.14
CA GLN A 43 0.92 -6.51 -10.52
C GLN A 43 1.94 -5.71 -11.35
N ALA A 44 2.67 -6.43 -12.21
CA ALA A 44 3.75 -5.87 -13.00
C ALA A 44 3.30 -4.61 -13.75
N ALA A 45 4.22 -3.64 -13.82
CA ALA A 45 3.96 -2.41 -14.54
C ALA A 45 3.65 -2.69 -16.01
N GLY A 46 2.60 -2.05 -16.52
CA GLY A 46 2.28 -2.06 -17.94
C GLY A 46 3.27 -1.19 -18.72
N THR A 47 2.94 -0.93 -19.99
CA THR A 47 3.73 -0.02 -20.85
C THR A 47 3.76 1.43 -20.35
N ASP A 48 2.89 1.76 -19.39
CA ASP A 48 2.82 3.05 -18.70
C ASP A 48 3.84 3.21 -17.55
N GLY A 49 4.57 2.14 -17.21
CA GLY A 49 5.54 2.14 -16.10
C GLY A 49 4.89 2.18 -14.71
N LEU A 50 3.56 2.03 -14.63
CA LEU A 50 2.81 2.05 -13.38
C LEU A 50 2.44 0.62 -12.98
N ALA A 51 2.88 0.21 -11.79
CA ALA A 51 2.44 -1.03 -11.16
C ALA A 51 1.09 -0.80 -10.46
N ARG A 52 0.16 -1.75 -10.64
CA ARG A 52 -1.03 -1.81 -9.79
C ARG A 52 -0.65 -2.48 -8.49
N PHE A 53 -1.06 -1.91 -7.37
CA PHE A 53 -0.82 -2.46 -6.04
C PHE A 53 -2.12 -2.57 -5.25
N ASP A 54 -2.13 -3.50 -4.31
CA ASP A 54 -3.12 -3.64 -3.25
C ASP A 54 -2.37 -3.92 -1.94
N ALA A 55 -2.52 -3.05 -0.95
CA ALA A 55 -1.83 -3.12 0.32
C ALA A 55 -2.85 -3.21 1.46
N MET A 56 -2.72 -4.24 2.29
CA MET A 56 -3.53 -4.44 3.48
C MET A 56 -2.73 -4.13 4.73
N PHE A 57 -3.30 -3.36 5.64
CA PHE A 57 -2.75 -3.01 6.94
C PHE A 57 -3.73 -3.44 8.02
N GLU A 58 -3.22 -3.95 9.14
CA GLU A 58 -4.03 -4.19 10.34
C GLU A 58 -3.92 -2.97 11.27
N VAL A 59 -5.06 -2.47 11.71
CA VAL A 59 -5.21 -1.35 12.64
C VAL A 59 -5.57 -1.93 14.00
N GLY A 60 -4.54 -2.41 14.69
CA GLY A 60 -4.69 -3.00 16.02
C GLY A 60 -3.79 -4.21 16.20
N GLY A 61 -2.61 -4.00 16.81
CA GLY A 61 -1.67 -5.09 17.07
C GLY A 61 -0.26 -4.65 17.44
N GLN A 62 -0.14 -3.64 18.33
CA GLN A 62 0.90 -3.39 19.35
C GLN A 62 1.00 -1.90 19.69
#